data_AF-A0A0G0QVB0-F1
#
_entry.id   AF-A0A0G0QVB0-F1
#
_cell.length_a   1.000
_cell.length_b   1.000
_cell.length_c   1.000
_cell.angle_alpha   90.00
_cell.angle_beta   90.00
_cell.angle_gamma   90.00
#
_symmetry.space_group_name_H-M   'P 1'
#
loop_
_entity.id
_entity.type
_entity.pdbx_description
1 polymer ?
#
loop_
_entity_poly.entity_id
_entity_poly.type
_entity_poly.pdbx_seq_one_letter_code
_entity_poly.pdbx_strand_id
1 'polypeptide(L)'
;MLGTKVIEEKKSEFNGNLKVMSTLGMGTYIQSDGLTQSGGIVETIWKQTLRRINHQPSTINHCLILGLGGGTVAKLVRKKWPEAKITGVDIDPIMVELGEKYLGLR
;
A
#
# COMPACT_ATOMS: atom_id res chain seq x y z
N MET A 1 -6.54 -2.97 -22.91
CA MET A 1 -5.47 -1.96 -23.10
C MET A 1 -4.15 -2.70 -23.27
N LEU A 2 -3.41 -2.43 -24.33
CA LEU A 2 -2.03 -2.93 -24.46
C LEU A 2 -1.23 -2.52 -23.22
N GLY A 3 -0.64 -3.49 -22.52
CA GLY A 3 0.24 -3.24 -21.37
C GLY A 3 -0.41 -3.27 -19.98
N THR A 4 -1.68 -3.67 -19.83
CA THR A 4 -2.28 -3.99 -18.51
C THR A 4 -2.41 -5.50 -18.34
N LYS A 5 -1.88 -6.05 -17.25
CA LYS A 5 -1.94 -7.48 -16.94
C LYS A 5 -2.47 -7.70 -15.54
N VAL A 6 -3.38 -8.67 -15.40
CA VAL A 6 -3.70 -9.26 -14.09
C VAL A 6 -2.63 -10.30 -13.77
N ILE A 7 -1.94 -10.11 -12.64
CA ILE A 7 -0.88 -11.00 -12.17
C ILE A 7 -1.46 -12.13 -11.31
N GLU A 8 -2.37 -11.79 -10.42
CA GLU A 8 -3.00 -12.73 -9.49
C GLU A 8 -4.39 -12.23 -9.10
N GLU A 9 -5.33 -13.15 -8.91
CA GLU A 9 -6.65 -12.88 -8.34
C GLU A 9 -6.87 -13.76 -7.11
N LYS A 10 -7.43 -13.18 -6.05
CA LYS A 10 -7.83 -13.90 -4.83
C LYS A 10 -9.18 -13.41 -4.36
N LYS A 11 -10.00 -14.32 -3.82
CA LYS A 11 -11.23 -13.96 -3.11
C LYS A 11 -10.91 -13.76 -1.63
N SER A 12 -11.25 -12.59 -1.11
CA SER A 12 -11.14 -12.23 0.31
C SER A 12 -12.53 -12.22 0.96
N GLU A 13 -12.58 -12.64 2.22
CA GLU A 13 -13.76 -12.51 3.08
C GLU A 13 -14.08 -11.02 3.37
N PHE A 14 -13.05 -10.19 3.52
CA PHE A 14 -13.19 -8.78 3.94
C PHE A 14 -13.19 -7.80 2.77
N ASN A 15 -12.41 -8.06 1.72
CA ASN A 15 -12.17 -7.12 0.62
C ASN A 15 -12.71 -7.58 -0.74
N GLY A 16 -13.59 -8.60 -0.78
CA GLY A 16 -14.21 -9.03 -2.03
C GLY A 16 -13.21 -9.65 -3.01
N ASN A 17 -13.29 -9.30 -4.29
CA ASN A 17 -12.33 -9.81 -5.29
C ASN A 17 -11.07 -8.93 -5.34
N LEU A 18 -9.96 -9.48 -4.88
CA LEU A 18 -8.65 -8.85 -4.93
C LEU A 18 -7.94 -9.19 -6.23
N LYS A 19 -7.39 -8.18 -6.91
CA LYS A 19 -6.57 -8.35 -8.11
C LYS A 19 -5.25 -7.61 -8.00
N VAL A 20 -4.17 -8.32 -8.25
CA VAL A 20 -2.86 -7.70 -8.47
C VAL A 20 -2.76 -7.34 -9.95
N MET A 21 -2.61 -6.05 -10.22
CA MET A 21 -2.53 -5.48 -11.55
C MET A 21 -1.12 -4.99 -11.79
N SER A 22 -0.62 -5.11 -13.02
CA SER A 22 0.60 -4.44 -13.46
C SER A 22 0.38 -3.69 -14.76
N THR A 23 0.83 -2.45 -14.79
CA THR A 23 0.80 -1.59 -15.97
C THR A 23 2.12 -0.89 -16.18
N LEU A 24 2.43 -0.54 -17.43
CA LEU A 24 3.64 0.21 -17.77
C LEU A 24 3.71 1.59 -17.08
N GLY A 25 2.57 2.25 -16.85
CA GLY A 25 2.52 3.61 -16.28
C GLY A 25 2.39 3.68 -14.76
N MET A 26 1.69 2.73 -14.12
CA MET A 26 1.44 2.76 -12.67
C MET A 26 2.24 1.70 -11.90
N GLY A 27 3.02 0.86 -12.59
CA GLY A 27 3.68 -0.28 -11.98
C GLY A 27 2.67 -1.31 -11.46
N THR A 28 3.01 -1.96 -10.36
CA THR A 28 2.19 -2.99 -9.72
C THR A 28 1.31 -2.37 -8.62
N TYR A 29 0.04 -2.77 -8.57
CA TYR A 29 -0.94 -2.30 -7.58
C TYR A 29 -2.01 -3.36 -7.30
N ILE A 30 -2.73 -3.21 -6.20
CA ILE A 30 -3.80 -4.13 -5.78
C ILE A 30 -5.14 -3.39 -5.91
N GLN A 31 -6.13 -4.06 -6.50
CA GLN A 31 -7.52 -3.62 -6.54
C GLN A 31 -8.39 -4.52 -5.66
N SER A 32 -9.42 -3.94 -5.06
CA SER A 32 -10.57 -4.63 -4.45
C SER A 32 -11.81 -4.22 -5.25
N ASP A 33 -12.49 -5.20 -5.84
CA ASP A 33 -13.69 -5.01 -6.66
C ASP A 33 -13.56 -3.87 -7.71
N GLY A 34 -12.38 -3.77 -8.32
CA GLY A 34 -12.06 -2.79 -9.36
C GLY A 34 -11.54 -1.44 -8.85
N LEU A 35 -11.56 -1.18 -7.55
CA LEU A 35 -11.00 0.03 -6.93
C LEU A 35 -9.57 -0.22 -6.45
N THR A 36 -8.63 0.65 -6.86
CA THR A 36 -7.23 0.55 -6.41
C THR A 36 -7.10 0.88 -4.93
N GLN A 37 -6.58 -0.07 -4.15
CA GLN A 37 -6.41 0.03 -2.69
C GLN A 37 -4.96 0.20 -2.27
N SER A 38 -3.99 -0.26 -3.07
CA SER A 38 -2.56 -0.17 -2.75
C SER A 38 -1.70 -0.13 -4.00
N GLY A 39 -0.60 0.60 -3.98
CA GLY A 39 0.25 0.91 -5.13
C GLY A 39 -0.41 1.91 -6.09
N GLY A 40 0.19 2.10 -7.27
CA GLY A 40 -0.37 2.95 -8.32
C GLY A 40 -0.79 4.34 -7.83
N ILE A 41 -2.03 4.74 -8.14
CA ILE A 41 -2.56 6.08 -7.79
C ILE A 41 -2.61 6.33 -6.27
N VAL A 42 -2.80 5.30 -5.45
CA VAL A 42 -2.87 5.42 -3.98
C VAL A 42 -1.54 5.90 -3.40
N GLU A 43 -0.41 5.55 -4.02
CA GLU A 43 0.90 6.06 -3.61
C GLU A 43 0.99 7.58 -3.79
N THR A 44 0.45 8.13 -4.88
CA THR A 44 0.43 9.57 -5.14
C THR A 44 -0.43 10.31 -4.12
N ILE A 45 -1.60 9.78 -3.79
CA ILE A 45 -2.50 10.34 -2.77
C ILE A 45 -1.77 10.42 -1.43
N TRP A 46 -1.16 9.31 -0.98
CA TRP A 46 -0.43 9.30 0.29
C TRP A 46 0.79 10.22 0.29
N LYS A 47 1.54 10.32 -0.82
CA LYS A 47 2.64 11.28 -0.93
C LYS A 47 2.17 12.71 -0.69
N GLN A 48 1.04 13.10 -1.29
CA GLN A 48 0.48 14.44 -1.10
C GLN A 48 0.03 14.66 0.35
N THR A 49 -0.64 13.68 0.95
CA THR A 49 -1.09 13.73 2.35
C THR A 49 0.09 13.87 3.31
N LEU A 50 1.11 13.01 3.21
CA LEU A 50 2.28 13.02 4.09
C LEU A 50 3.16 14.27 3.92
N ARG A 51 3.11 14.94 2.76
CA ARG A 51 3.79 16.24 2.56
C ARG A 51 3.21 17.36 3.43
N ARG A 52 1.93 17.27 3.81
CA ARG A 52 1.27 18.27 4.67
C ARG A 52 1.68 18.15 6.14
N ILE A 53 2.26 17.02 6.53
CA ILE A 53 2.76 16.79 7.88
C ILE A 53 4.16 17.45 7.98
N ASN A 54 4.18 18.63 8.59
CA ASN A 54 5.36 19.47 8.74
C ASN A 54 6.02 19.30 10.11
N HIS A 55 6.79 18.23 10.26
CA HIS A 55 7.62 17.94 11.43
C HIS A 55 9.02 17.54 10.98
N GLN A 56 10.03 17.81 11.82
CA GLN A 56 11.38 17.30 11.56
C GLN A 56 11.35 15.77 11.53
N PRO A 57 12.01 15.10 10.56
CA PRO A 57 12.00 13.64 10.46
C PRO A 57 12.43 12.89 11.72
N SER A 58 13.28 13.48 12.56
CA SER A 58 13.77 12.88 13.81
C SER A 58 12.76 12.91 14.96
N THR A 59 11.58 13.53 14.79
CA THR A 59 10.61 13.71 15.88
C THR A 59 9.54 12.62 15.95
N ILE A 60 9.32 11.89 14.86
CA ILE A 60 8.31 10.84 14.81
C ILE A 60 8.99 9.49 15.02
N ASN A 61 8.81 8.94 16.21
CA ASN A 61 9.43 7.68 16.62
C ASN A 61 8.48 6.47 16.53
N HIS A 62 7.18 6.71 16.46
CA HIS A 62 6.17 5.66 16.41
C HIS A 62 5.07 6.03 15.42
N CYS A 63 4.66 5.06 14.61
CA CYS A 63 3.56 5.19 13.66
C CYS A 63 2.67 3.95 13.74
N LEU A 64 1.38 4.14 14.00
CA LEU A 64 0.36 3.11 13.92
C LEU A 64 -0.45 3.33 12.64
N ILE A 65 -0.55 2.29 11.81
CA ILE A 65 -1.35 2.30 10.58
C ILE A 65 -2.50 1.33 10.79
N LEU A 66 -3.73 1.85 10.82
CA LEU A 66 -4.96 1.07 10.88
C LEU A 66 -5.54 0.96 9.47
N GLY A 67 -5.67 -0.26 8.95
CA GLY A 67 -5.87 -0.50 7.52
C GLY A 67 -4.55 -0.36 6.78
N LEU A 68 -3.62 -1.28 7.01
CA LEU A 68 -2.31 -1.31 6.35
C LEU A 68 -2.42 -1.43 4.83
N GLY A 69 -3.45 -2.12 4.35
CA GLY A 69 -3.59 -2.56 2.98
C GLY A 69 -2.39 -3.38 2.53
N GLY A 70 -2.02 -3.24 1.26
CA GLY A 70 -0.77 -3.78 0.72
C GLY A 70 0.48 -2.99 1.11
N GLY A 71 0.43 -2.13 2.13
CA GLY A 71 1.63 -1.49 2.70
C GLY A 71 2.11 -0.20 2.03
N THR A 72 1.28 0.42 1.18
CA THR A 72 1.68 1.62 0.40
C THR A 72 2.11 2.77 1.30
N VAL A 73 1.30 3.11 2.30
CA VAL A 73 1.60 4.19 3.24
C VAL A 73 2.77 3.82 4.15
N ALA A 74 2.90 2.55 4.57
CA ALA A 74 4.01 2.10 5.40
C ALA A 74 5.37 2.34 4.72
N LYS A 75 5.48 2.03 3.42
CA LYS A 75 6.68 2.32 2.61
C LYS A 75 7.02 3.82 2.58
N LEU A 76 6.00 4.67 2.45
CA LEU A 76 6.19 6.13 2.41
C LEU A 76 6.54 6.71 3.79
N VAL A 77 5.93 6.20 4.86
CA VAL A 77 6.25 6.55 6.24
C VAL A 77 7.70 6.18 6.55
N ARG A 78 8.14 4.95 6.22
CA ARG A 78 9.54 4.52 6.38
C ARG A 78 10.51 5.43 5.64
N LYS A 79 10.17 5.90 4.43
CA LYS A 79 11.01 6.84 3.68
C LYS A 79 11.08 8.22 4.32
N LYS A 80 9.97 8.71 4.89
CA LYS A 80 9.88 10.06 5.48
C LYS A 80 10.42 10.13 6.91
N TRP A 81 10.22 9.08 7.69
CA TRP A 81 10.64 8.93 9.08
C TRP A 81 11.37 7.59 9.26
N PRO A 82 12.65 7.49 8.85
CA PRO A 82 13.37 6.22 8.80
C PRO A 82 13.51 5.54 10.16
N GLU A 83 13.63 6.32 11.24
CA GLU A 83 13.79 5.83 12.62
C GLU A 83 12.46 5.45 13.28
N ALA A 84 11.31 5.74 12.66
CA ALA A 84 10.02 5.43 13.27
C ALA A 84 9.81 3.92 13.36
N LYS A 85 9.39 3.42 14.52
CA LYS A 85 8.79 2.11 14.66
C LYS A 85 7.39 2.14 14.05
N ILE A 86 7.18 1.38 12.98
CA ILE A 86 5.90 1.32 12.26
C ILE A 86 5.19 0.03 12.66
N THR A 87 3.95 0.14 13.14
CA THR A 87 3.06 -0.98 13.39
C THR A 87 1.89 -0.86 12.42
N GLY A 88 1.78 -1.81 11.49
CA GLY A 88 0.66 -1.92 10.57
C GLY A 88 -0.32 -2.98 11.05
N VAL A 89 -1.61 -2.66 11.00
CA VAL A 89 -2.71 -3.59 11.32
C VAL A 89 -3.64 -3.62 10.12
N ASP A 90 -3.87 -4.82 9.59
CA ASP A 90 -4.95 -5.08 8.64
C ASP A 90 -5.77 -6.27 9.13
N ILE A 91 -7.06 -6.24 8.83
CA ILE A 91 -7.96 -7.36 9.14
C ILE A 91 -7.84 -8.47 8.10
N ASP A 92 -7.43 -8.12 6.87
CA ASP A 92 -7.37 -9.06 5.77
C ASP A 92 -5.94 -9.59 5.57
N PRO A 93 -5.65 -10.84 5.99
CA PRO A 93 -4.33 -11.43 5.80
C PRO A 93 -3.97 -11.59 4.33
N ILE A 94 -4.96 -11.74 3.42
CA ILE A 94 -4.70 -11.86 1.98
C ILE A 94 -4.18 -10.54 1.42
N MET A 95 -4.74 -9.41 1.87
CA MET A 95 -4.25 -8.09 1.46
C MET A 95 -2.79 -7.88 1.86
N VAL A 96 -2.43 -8.28 3.08
CA VAL A 96 -1.04 -8.20 3.59
C VAL A 96 -0.11 -9.11 2.78
N GLU A 97 -0.49 -10.37 2.56
CA GLU A 97 0.27 -11.33 1.76
C GLU A 97 0.56 -10.79 0.34
N LEU A 98 -0.45 -10.23 -0.32
CA LEU A 98 -0.28 -9.64 -1.65
C LEU A 98 0.64 -8.41 -1.61
N GLY A 99 0.55 -7.60 -0.55
CA GLY A 99 1.45 -6.47 -0.31
C GLY A 99 2.92 -6.90 -0.17
N GLU A 100 3.17 -7.96 0.60
CA GLU A 100 4.51 -8.53 0.80
C GLU A 100 5.07 -9.09 -0.51
N LYS A 101 4.24 -9.88 -1.21
CA LYS A 101 4.63 -10.58 -2.44
C LYS A 101 4.89 -9.63 -3.62
N TYR A 102 4.10 -8.57 -3.75
CA TYR A 102 4.07 -7.76 -4.99
C TYR A 102 4.42 -6.29 -4.82
N LEU A 103 4.23 -5.71 -3.64
CA LEU A 103 4.44 -4.27 -3.40
C LEU A 103 5.67 -3.98 -2.52
N GLY A 104 6.32 -5.02 -1.99
CA GLY A 104 7.53 -4.92 -1.20
C GLY A 104 7.27 -4.46 0.24
N LEU A 105 6.09 -4.78 0.80
CA LEU A 105 5.86 -4.70 2.24
C LEU A 105 6.77 -5.70 2.97
N ARG A 106 7.52 -5.23 3.98
CA ARG A 106 8.50 -5.99 4.77
C ARG A 106 8.64 -5.37 6.15
#